data_AF-B1BXA3-F1
#
_entry.id   AF-B1BXA3-F1
#
_cell.length_a   1.000
_cell.length_b   1.000
_cell.length_c   1.000
_cell.angle_alpha   90.00
_cell.angle_beta   90.00
_cell.angle_gamma   90.00
#
_symmetry.space_group_name_H-M   'P 1'
#
loop_
_entity.id
_entity.type
_entity.pdbx_description
1 polymer ?
#
loop_
_entity_poly.entity_id
_entity_poly.type
_entity_poly.pdbx_seq_one_letter_code
_entity_poly.pdbx_strand_id
1 'polypeptide(L)'
;MCKTRHTDDEKRECVNEYLNGKDKYYLAGKYSTSVRTIDRWIAKINTNEIELRKRKRYICIGLNIQDEILKSLNTNPIIKGFKISQWNEAITIKYIKDKYNININRRMAKNLIEDSKKINDISYEDRVYNEIEEMESLGYNIVLLDYIKIGRIASREVECLELRKYTEEKLDVNLVVIRANNNMYLDIILSEAKVVDKSPRVNIRELSNKFKNNDEYERIVNIRKQQRKDIVNDKYNILDKVFKEERNKKIVFTTKWDKDIKRILGRKNNFKFYIIEDEVYNDLRQNIYKGEYGENIIYYFYNENNTGRIYKNIKEISQTVKGKIKRYVLNSTMDNYKLENGVNYVDENDSNMQKNKDKLRKKIKILKSYFIHNI
;
A
#
# COMPACT_ATOMS: atom_id res chain seq x y z
N MET A 1 41.93 45.32 20.04
CA MET A 1 41.36 44.27 20.91
C MET A 1 39.84 44.38 20.88
N CYS A 2 39.12 43.31 20.52
CA CYS A 2 37.79 43.02 21.08
C CYS A 2 37.49 41.53 20.83
N LYS A 3 38.07 40.68 21.68
CA LYS A 3 37.50 39.34 21.91
C LYS A 3 36.36 39.53 22.91
N THR A 4 35.20 39.97 22.46
CA THR A 4 33.97 39.78 23.24
C THR A 4 33.63 38.29 23.15
N ARG A 5 34.25 37.49 24.01
CA ARG A 5 33.74 36.14 24.29
C ARG A 5 32.35 36.36 24.88
N HIS A 6 31.33 36.06 24.08
CA HIS A 6 29.97 36.12 24.58
C HIS A 6 29.85 35.14 25.75
N THR A 7 29.19 35.56 26.81
CA THR A 7 28.91 34.70 27.96
C THR A 7 27.95 33.58 27.54
N ASP A 8 27.90 32.50 28.30
CA ASP A 8 26.94 31.43 28.00
C ASP A 8 25.48 31.89 28.19
N ASP A 9 25.26 32.89 29.04
CA ASP A 9 23.94 33.52 29.23
C ASP A 9 23.56 34.39 28.03
N GLU A 10 24.47 35.20 27.48
CA GLU A 10 24.22 35.97 26.24
C GLU A 10 23.95 35.05 25.04
N LYS A 11 24.65 33.90 24.97
CA LYS A 11 24.38 32.88 23.94
C LYS A 11 22.99 32.28 24.12
N ARG A 12 22.60 31.94 25.35
CA ARG A 12 21.27 31.40 25.67
C ARG A 12 20.17 32.41 25.40
N GLU A 13 20.37 33.68 25.74
CA GLU A 13 19.43 34.77 25.49
C GLU A 13 19.26 35.04 23.99
N CYS A 14 20.38 35.12 23.25
CA CYS A 14 20.38 35.26 21.80
C CYS A 14 19.62 34.12 21.11
N VAL A 15 19.88 32.88 21.55
CA VAL A 15 19.16 31.72 21.05
C VAL A 15 17.69 31.77 21.47
N ASN A 16 17.34 32.11 22.71
CA ASN A 16 15.95 32.23 23.18
C ASN A 16 15.15 33.29 22.42
N GLU A 17 15.75 34.45 22.10
CA GLU A 17 15.11 35.46 21.27
C GLU A 17 14.91 34.99 19.83
N TYR A 18 15.89 34.28 19.27
CA TYR A 18 15.71 33.59 17.99
C TYR A 18 14.60 32.54 18.06
N LEU A 19 14.54 31.76 19.15
CA LEU A 19 13.47 30.79 19.41
C LEU A 19 12.11 31.49 19.44
N ASN A 20 12.04 32.72 19.95
CA ASN A 20 10.82 33.52 20.02
C ASN A 20 10.51 34.28 18.71
N GLY A 21 11.18 33.93 17.60
CA GLY A 21 10.83 34.39 16.25
C GLY A 21 11.57 35.61 15.76
N LYS A 22 12.61 36.08 16.48
CA LYS A 22 13.45 37.19 16.01
C LYS A 22 14.34 36.77 14.85
N ASP A 23 14.54 37.67 13.88
CA ASP A 23 15.35 37.43 12.68
C ASP A 23 16.85 37.32 13.00
N LYS A 24 17.58 36.48 12.27
CA LYS A 24 19.02 36.24 12.54
C LYS A 24 19.90 37.45 12.21
N TYR A 25 19.55 38.26 11.22
CA TYR A 25 20.30 39.49 10.90
C TYR A 25 20.05 40.56 11.96
N TYR A 26 18.82 40.66 12.46
CA TYR A 26 18.52 41.49 13.62
C TYR A 26 19.33 41.08 14.85
N LEU A 27 19.38 39.77 15.15
CA LEU A 27 20.14 39.24 16.29
C LEU A 27 21.66 39.36 16.09
N ALA A 28 22.15 39.21 14.86
CA ALA A 28 23.55 39.44 14.52
C ALA A 28 23.96 40.89 14.85
N GLY A 29 23.09 41.86 14.54
CA GLY A 29 23.26 43.26 14.94
C GLY A 29 23.18 43.45 16.47
N LYS A 30 22.11 42.95 17.11
CA LYS A 30 21.88 43.11 18.56
C LYS A 30 23.01 42.55 19.41
N TYR A 31 23.50 41.37 19.06
CA TYR A 31 24.54 40.66 19.80
C TYR A 31 25.94 40.90 19.24
N SER A 32 26.11 41.80 18.26
CA SER A 32 27.41 42.09 17.62
C SER A 32 28.16 40.81 17.20
N THR A 33 27.45 39.90 16.55
CA THR A 33 27.96 38.58 16.17
C THR A 33 27.61 38.22 14.74
N SER A 34 28.23 37.18 14.20
CA SER A 34 27.90 36.70 12.85
C SER A 34 26.71 35.73 12.87
N VAL A 35 25.90 35.74 11.82
CA VAL A 35 24.83 34.75 11.60
C VAL A 35 25.37 33.31 11.71
N ARG A 36 26.58 33.07 11.20
CA ARG A 36 27.28 31.76 11.28
C ARG A 36 27.67 31.37 12.70
N THR A 37 27.89 32.34 13.59
CA THR A 37 28.15 32.10 15.02
C THR A 37 26.85 31.78 15.74
N ILE A 38 25.76 32.50 15.44
CA ILE A 38 24.41 32.20 15.93
C ILE A 38 23.99 30.78 15.52
N ASP A 39 24.23 30.38 14.26
CA ASP A 39 23.98 29.01 13.79
C ASP A 39 24.70 27.95 14.63
N ARG A 40 25.95 28.23 14.99
CA ARG A 40 26.74 27.34 15.86
C ARG A 40 26.21 27.30 17.28
N TRP A 41 25.68 28.41 17.82
CA TRP A 41 25.06 28.41 19.14
C TRP A 41 23.74 27.64 19.15
N ILE A 42 22.89 27.82 18.14
CA ILE A 42 21.65 27.05 17.97
C ILE A 42 21.95 25.55 17.91
N ALA A 43 22.96 25.15 17.12
CA ALA A 43 23.38 23.75 17.00
C ALA A 43 23.95 23.16 18.30
N LYS A 44 24.59 23.99 19.14
CA LYS A 44 25.21 23.57 20.42
C LYS A 44 24.25 23.43 21.57
N ILE A 45 23.12 24.15 21.57
CA ILE A 45 22.19 24.14 22.72
C ILE A 45 21.39 22.83 22.82
N ASN A 46 21.59 21.86 21.92
CA ASN A 46 20.80 20.62 21.88
C ASN A 46 19.28 20.91 21.92
N THR A 47 18.89 22.09 21.40
CA THR A 47 17.48 22.49 21.34
C THR A 47 16.82 21.55 20.37
N ASN A 48 15.74 20.89 20.79
CA ASN A 48 14.99 20.01 19.93
C ASN A 48 14.62 20.76 18.63
N GLU A 49 15.18 20.34 17.51
CA GLU A 49 15.01 20.98 16.19
C GLU A 49 13.52 21.17 15.85
N ILE A 50 12.68 20.28 16.36
CA ILE A 50 11.22 20.31 16.22
C ILE A 50 10.62 21.48 16.99
N GLU A 51 11.07 21.74 18.22
CA GLU A 51 10.58 22.83 19.05
C GLU A 51 10.94 24.20 18.44
N LEU A 52 12.15 24.32 17.91
CA LEU A 52 12.62 25.42 17.07
C LEU A 52 11.69 25.67 15.87
N ARG A 53 11.33 24.61 15.15
CA ARG A 53 10.43 24.68 13.99
C ARG A 53 8.99 25.02 14.41
N LYS A 54 8.51 24.54 15.57
CA LYS A 54 7.19 24.88 16.13
C LYS A 54 7.07 26.37 16.38
N ARG A 55 8.05 26.96 17.07
CA ARG A 55 8.03 28.41 17.38
C ARG A 55 8.08 29.27 16.12
N LYS A 56 8.85 28.88 15.09
CA LYS A 56 8.84 29.57 13.78
C LYS A 56 7.47 29.56 13.08
N ARG A 57 6.69 28.49 13.24
CA ARG A 57 5.34 28.37 12.67
C ARG A 57 4.26 29.05 13.51
N TYR A 58 4.57 29.49 14.73
CA TYR A 58 3.61 30.03 15.68
C TYR A 58 2.75 31.17 15.12
N ILE A 59 3.37 32.03 14.30
CA ILE A 59 2.71 33.16 13.63
C ILE A 59 1.53 32.70 12.74
N CYS A 60 1.58 31.48 12.23
CA CYS A 60 0.56 30.91 11.34
C CYS A 60 -0.31 29.84 12.02
N ILE A 61 0.27 29.04 12.92
CA ILE A 61 -0.44 27.98 13.65
C ILE A 61 -0.06 28.08 15.14
N GLY A 62 -1.04 28.29 16.01
CA GLY A 62 -0.80 28.29 17.46
C GLY A 62 -0.15 27.00 17.97
N LEU A 63 0.67 27.07 19.03
CA LEU A 63 1.46 25.93 19.53
C LEU A 63 0.61 24.70 19.87
N ASN A 64 -0.51 24.89 20.59
CA ASN A 64 -1.42 23.81 20.94
C ASN A 64 -1.99 23.11 19.70
N ILE A 65 -2.35 23.89 18.67
CA ILE A 65 -2.86 23.36 17.40
C ILE A 65 -1.76 22.61 16.65
N GLN A 66 -0.51 23.10 16.69
CA GLN A 66 0.62 22.37 16.12
C GLN A 66 0.82 21.01 16.79
N ASP A 67 0.70 20.93 18.11
CA ASP A 67 0.82 19.66 18.84
C ASP A 67 -0.28 18.67 18.46
N GLU A 68 -1.53 19.13 18.33
CA GLU A 68 -2.63 18.30 17.83
C GLU A 68 -2.41 17.85 16.38
N ILE A 69 -1.93 18.74 15.51
CA ILE A 69 -1.60 18.42 14.12
C ILE A 69 -0.52 17.36 14.07
N LEU A 70 0.57 17.51 14.83
CA LEU A 70 1.69 16.57 14.81
C LEU A 70 1.26 15.18 15.30
N LYS A 71 0.46 15.12 16.37
CA LYS A 71 -0.16 13.86 16.83
C LYS A 71 -1.05 13.25 15.73
N SER A 72 -1.88 14.06 15.07
CA SER A 72 -2.78 13.61 14.00
C SER A 72 -2.02 13.10 12.77
N LEU A 73 -0.96 13.80 12.36
CA LEU A 73 -0.10 13.42 11.24
C LEU A 73 0.76 12.18 11.54
N ASN A 74 0.75 11.70 12.78
CA ASN A 74 1.37 10.44 13.19
C ASN A 74 0.42 9.24 13.17
N THR A 75 -0.86 9.49 12.84
CA THR A 75 -1.86 8.43 12.62
C THR A 75 -2.09 8.24 11.13
N ASN A 76 -2.78 7.18 10.74
CA ASN A 76 -3.14 6.96 9.36
C ASN A 76 -4.16 8.01 8.83
N PRO A 77 -3.97 8.63 7.65
CA PRO A 77 -4.96 9.54 7.09
C PRO A 77 -6.33 8.89 6.83
N ILE A 78 -6.40 7.56 6.64
CA ILE A 78 -7.67 6.84 6.45
C ILE A 78 -8.59 6.99 7.66
N ILE A 79 -8.01 6.97 8.86
CA ILE A 79 -8.67 7.20 10.15
C ILE A 79 -9.30 8.59 10.17
N LYS A 80 -8.64 9.58 9.56
CA LYS A 80 -9.15 10.95 9.40
C LYS A 80 -10.07 11.14 8.18
N GLY A 81 -10.50 10.05 7.54
CA GLY A 81 -11.46 10.08 6.44
C GLY A 81 -10.87 10.16 5.03
N PHE A 82 -9.54 10.22 4.89
CA PHE A 82 -8.90 10.25 3.57
C PHE A 82 -8.87 8.87 2.89
N LYS A 83 -8.52 8.84 1.60
CA LYS A 83 -8.55 7.62 0.77
C LYS A 83 -7.22 6.85 0.74
N ILE A 84 -6.14 7.43 1.22
CA ILE A 84 -4.79 6.86 1.13
C ILE A 84 -4.14 6.88 2.51
N SER A 85 -3.42 5.82 2.83
CA SER A 85 -2.72 5.68 4.13
C SER A 85 -1.46 6.52 4.30
N GLN A 86 -1.17 7.43 3.36
CA GLN A 86 0.05 8.23 3.38
C GLN A 86 -0.29 9.71 3.41
N TRP A 87 0.21 10.41 4.44
CA TRP A 87 0.20 11.86 4.45
C TRP A 87 1.07 12.40 3.32
N ASN A 88 0.48 13.30 2.54
CA ASN A 88 1.20 14.13 1.59
C ASN A 88 0.81 15.59 1.82
N GLU A 89 1.51 16.52 1.17
CA GLU A 89 1.34 17.93 1.41
C GLU A 89 -0.09 18.39 1.08
N ALA A 90 -0.70 17.88 0.01
CA ALA A 90 -2.05 18.26 -0.38
C ALA A 90 -3.11 17.80 0.64
N ILE A 91 -3.02 16.55 1.10
CA ILE A 91 -3.91 15.99 2.13
C ILE A 91 -3.73 16.74 3.45
N THR A 92 -2.49 17.07 3.81
CA THR A 92 -2.15 17.79 5.04
C THR A 92 -2.70 19.21 5.02
N ILE A 93 -2.52 19.95 3.92
CA ILE A 93 -3.11 21.28 3.72
C ILE A 93 -4.62 21.20 3.87
N LYS A 94 -5.25 20.23 3.19
CA LYS A 94 -6.70 20.04 3.24
C LYS A 94 -7.17 19.72 4.66
N TYR A 95 -6.54 18.78 5.36
CA TYR A 95 -6.88 18.42 6.74
C TYR A 95 -6.85 19.64 7.67
N ILE A 96 -5.78 20.43 7.59
CA ILE A 96 -5.60 21.61 8.46
C ILE A 96 -6.60 22.70 8.10
N LYS A 97 -6.89 22.89 6.82
CA LYS A 97 -7.91 23.83 6.36
C LYS A 97 -9.31 23.41 6.81
N ASP A 98 -9.69 22.17 6.62
CA ASP A 98 -11.03 21.66 6.93
C ASP A 98 -11.27 21.64 8.45
N LYS A 99 -10.27 21.25 9.25
CA LYS A 99 -10.42 21.10 10.72
C LYS A 99 -10.20 22.39 11.51
N TYR A 100 -9.25 23.22 11.09
CA TYR A 100 -8.83 24.40 11.86
C TYR A 100 -9.05 25.72 11.13
N ASN A 101 -9.54 25.69 9.88
CA ASN A 101 -9.69 26.85 9.00
C ASN A 101 -8.38 27.61 8.70
N ILE A 102 -7.21 26.98 8.89
CA ILE A 102 -5.90 27.60 8.67
C ILE A 102 -5.38 27.29 7.26
N ASN A 103 -4.92 28.33 6.55
CA ASN A 103 -4.25 28.17 5.26
C ASN A 103 -2.74 28.02 5.46
N ILE A 104 -2.15 26.97 4.92
CA ILE A 104 -0.69 26.74 4.98
C ILE A 104 -0.15 26.45 3.59
N ASN A 105 1.14 26.76 3.37
CA ASN A 105 1.80 26.44 2.10
C ASN A 105 2.37 25.01 2.10
N ARG A 106 2.72 24.55 0.91
CA ARG A 106 3.28 23.20 0.67
C ARG A 106 4.54 22.91 1.48
N ARG A 107 5.44 23.89 1.62
CA ARG A 107 6.69 23.75 2.39
C ARG A 107 6.40 23.51 3.87
N MET A 108 5.42 24.22 4.42
CA MET A 108 5.02 24.09 5.81
C MET A 108 4.36 22.75 6.09
N ALA A 109 3.49 22.29 5.19
CA ALA A 109 2.89 20.96 5.24
C ALA A 109 3.97 19.86 5.22
N LYS A 110 4.95 19.96 4.31
CA LYS A 110 6.09 19.03 4.25
C LYS A 110 6.85 18.98 5.58
N ASN A 111 7.17 20.14 6.15
CA ASN A 111 7.88 20.20 7.43
C ASN A 111 7.06 19.60 8.58
N LEU A 112 5.74 19.78 8.61
CA LEU A 112 4.87 19.18 9.63
C LEU A 112 4.85 17.65 9.54
N ILE A 113 4.85 17.08 8.33
CA ILE A 113 4.94 15.63 8.11
C ILE A 113 6.31 15.09 8.55
N GLU A 114 7.40 15.81 8.24
CA GLU A 114 8.74 15.41 8.68
C GLU A 114 8.87 15.47 10.19
N ASP A 115 8.34 16.53 10.81
CA ASP A 115 8.40 16.72 12.25
C ASP A 115 7.53 15.68 12.99
N SER A 116 6.35 15.31 12.47
CA SER A 116 5.49 14.30 13.12
C SER A 116 6.18 12.93 13.22
N LYS A 117 6.91 12.52 12.16
CA LYS A 117 7.67 11.27 12.14
C LYS A 117 8.80 11.21 13.16
N LYS A 118 9.32 12.36 13.59
CA LYS A 118 10.41 12.44 14.58
C LYS A 118 9.90 12.44 16.03
N ILE A 119 8.60 12.57 16.27
CA ILE A 119 8.02 12.70 17.63
C ILE A 119 7.58 11.35 18.20
N ASN A 120 7.32 10.34 17.36
CA ASN A 120 7.02 8.98 17.85
C ASN A 120 8.21 8.04 17.60
N ASP A 121 8.69 7.43 18.67
CA ASP A 121 9.71 6.37 18.66
C ASP A 121 9.08 4.95 18.55
N ILE A 122 7.93 4.81 17.90
CA ILE A 122 7.35 3.48 17.63
C ILE A 122 7.93 2.91 16.34
N SER A 123 8.18 1.60 16.33
CA SER A 123 8.64 0.91 15.13
C SER A 123 7.59 1.03 14.01
N TYR A 124 8.02 0.83 12.76
CA TYR A 124 7.11 0.82 11.62
C TYR A 124 6.03 -0.25 11.77
N GLU A 125 6.42 -1.45 12.20
CA GLU A 125 5.55 -2.59 12.44
C GLU A 125 4.49 -2.28 13.49
N ASP A 126 4.90 -1.82 14.68
CA ASP A 126 3.99 -1.47 15.77
C ASP A 126 3.00 -0.39 15.33
N ARG A 127 3.46 0.61 14.56
CA ARG A 127 2.57 1.62 14.01
C ARG A 127 1.53 1.01 13.08
N VAL A 128 1.92 0.10 12.19
CA VAL A 128 0.98 -0.56 11.27
C VAL A 128 -0.04 -1.38 12.04
N TYR A 129 0.38 -2.19 13.02
CA TYR A 129 -0.54 -2.96 13.86
C TYR A 129 -1.51 -2.06 14.63
N ASN A 130 -1.01 -1.02 15.29
CA ASN A 130 -1.85 -0.05 16.01
C ASN A 130 -2.86 0.64 15.09
N GLU A 131 -2.45 1.03 13.87
CA GLU A 131 -3.35 1.64 12.89
C GLU A 131 -4.42 0.66 12.40
N ILE A 132 -4.08 -0.63 12.27
CA ILE A 132 -5.03 -1.68 11.91
C ILE A 132 -6.07 -1.86 13.00
N GLU A 133 -5.65 -1.98 14.26
CA GLU A 133 -6.54 -2.08 15.42
C GLU A 133 -7.46 -0.84 15.52
N GLU A 134 -6.91 0.37 15.34
CA GLU A 134 -7.70 1.59 15.34
C GLU A 134 -8.73 1.60 14.19
N MET A 135 -8.34 1.17 12.98
CA MET A 135 -9.28 1.05 11.86
C MET A 135 -10.36 -0.02 12.11
N GLU A 136 -10.03 -1.15 12.72
CA GLU A 136 -11.00 -2.17 13.11
C GLU A 136 -12.01 -1.60 14.12
N SER A 137 -11.54 -0.84 15.12
CA SER A 137 -12.40 -0.15 16.10
C SER A 137 -13.38 0.85 15.45
N LEU A 138 -12.99 1.44 14.31
CA LEU A 138 -13.82 2.36 13.52
C LEU A 138 -14.76 1.65 12.52
N GLY A 139 -14.75 0.31 12.54
CA GLY A 139 -15.59 -0.57 11.72
C GLY A 139 -15.10 -0.77 10.29
N TYR A 140 -13.80 -0.61 10.04
CA TYR A 140 -13.20 -0.96 8.75
C TYR A 140 -12.81 -2.43 8.72
N ASN A 141 -13.08 -3.10 7.59
CA ASN A 141 -12.43 -4.34 7.24
C ASN A 141 -11.20 -4.06 6.41
N ILE A 142 -10.15 -4.81 6.68
CA ILE A 142 -8.92 -4.76 5.90
C ILE A 142 -8.88 -5.95 4.95
N VAL A 143 -8.64 -5.65 3.68
CA VAL A 143 -8.67 -6.60 2.58
C VAL A 143 -7.33 -6.62 1.88
N LEU A 144 -6.66 -7.78 1.84
CA LEU A 144 -5.38 -7.94 1.15
C LEU A 144 -5.60 -8.38 -0.29
N LEU A 145 -4.88 -7.76 -1.22
CA LEU A 145 -5.00 -8.00 -2.66
C LEU A 145 -3.68 -8.51 -3.24
N ASP A 146 -3.71 -9.74 -3.75
CA ASP A 146 -2.55 -10.42 -4.32
C ASP A 146 -2.80 -10.84 -5.77
N TYR A 147 -1.72 -10.92 -6.54
CA TYR A 147 -1.71 -11.36 -7.93
C TYR A 147 -0.67 -12.46 -8.13
N ILE A 148 -1.10 -13.61 -8.65
CA ILE A 148 -0.23 -14.76 -8.91
C ILE A 148 -0.34 -15.13 -10.38
N LYS A 149 0.75 -15.08 -11.13
CA LYS A 149 0.78 -15.63 -12.48
C LYS A 149 0.65 -17.15 -12.42
N ILE A 150 -0.36 -17.69 -13.10
CA ILE A 150 -0.64 -19.13 -13.14
C ILE A 150 -0.42 -19.77 -14.52
N GLY A 151 -0.05 -19.00 -15.54
CA GLY A 151 0.32 -19.53 -16.86
C GLY A 151 0.11 -18.52 -17.97
N ARG A 152 -0.07 -19.04 -19.19
CA ARG A 152 -0.29 -18.29 -20.42
C ARG A 152 -1.37 -18.94 -21.27
N ILE A 153 -2.13 -18.16 -22.04
CA ILE A 153 -3.14 -18.65 -22.98
C ILE A 153 -2.99 -17.92 -24.31
N ALA A 154 -3.32 -18.57 -25.43
CA ALA A 154 -3.34 -17.88 -26.73
C ALA A 154 -4.52 -16.89 -26.80
N SER A 155 -4.33 -15.71 -27.39
CA SER A 155 -5.36 -14.66 -27.47
C SER A 155 -6.62 -15.16 -28.18
N ARG A 156 -6.46 -15.90 -29.27
CA ARG A 156 -7.56 -16.51 -30.05
C ARG A 156 -8.53 -17.35 -29.21
N GLU A 157 -8.06 -17.95 -28.12
CA GLU A 157 -8.87 -18.81 -27.25
C GLU A 157 -9.78 -18.00 -26.30
N VAL A 158 -9.55 -16.70 -26.19
CA VAL A 158 -10.29 -15.79 -25.30
C VAL A 158 -10.90 -14.61 -26.04
N GLU A 159 -10.55 -14.39 -27.31
CA GLU A 159 -11.17 -13.39 -28.18
C GLU A 159 -12.68 -13.60 -28.33
N CYS A 160 -13.15 -14.85 -28.29
CA CYS A 160 -14.56 -15.20 -28.28
C CYS A 160 -15.34 -14.71 -27.05
N LEU A 161 -14.64 -14.32 -25.97
CA LEU A 161 -15.27 -13.69 -24.80
C LEU A 161 -15.51 -12.19 -25.00
N GLU A 162 -15.05 -11.62 -26.12
CA GLU A 162 -15.20 -10.21 -26.50
C GLU A 162 -14.77 -9.21 -25.41
N LEU A 163 -13.89 -9.63 -24.50
CA LEU A 163 -13.49 -8.83 -23.35
C LEU A 163 -12.73 -7.56 -23.75
N ARG A 164 -11.81 -7.70 -24.72
CA ARG A 164 -11.12 -6.62 -25.42
C ARG A 164 -10.32 -7.17 -26.60
N LYS A 165 -9.82 -6.27 -27.45
CA LYS A 165 -8.87 -6.61 -28.50
C LYS A 165 -7.48 -6.81 -27.89
N TYR A 166 -6.87 -7.95 -28.22
CA TYR A 166 -5.48 -8.26 -27.88
C TYR A 166 -4.61 -8.07 -29.11
N THR A 167 -3.38 -7.61 -28.89
CA THR A 167 -2.32 -7.45 -29.90
C THR A 167 -1.28 -8.57 -29.80
N GLU A 168 -1.11 -9.16 -28.62
CA GLU A 168 -0.17 -10.26 -28.42
C GLU A 168 -0.85 -11.62 -28.64
N GLU A 169 -0.18 -12.53 -29.36
CA GLU A 169 -0.70 -13.90 -29.59
C GLU A 169 -0.85 -14.70 -28.29
N LYS A 170 -0.11 -14.36 -27.24
CA LYS A 170 -0.12 -15.05 -25.95
C LYS A 170 -0.28 -14.06 -24.79
N LEU A 171 -1.20 -14.38 -23.90
CA LEU A 171 -1.57 -13.59 -22.74
C LEU A 171 -1.11 -14.29 -21.46
N ASP A 172 -0.58 -13.53 -20.49
CA ASP A 172 -0.36 -14.03 -19.14
C ASP A 172 -1.71 -14.17 -18.41
N VAL A 173 -1.90 -15.31 -17.74
CA VAL A 173 -3.07 -15.61 -16.91
C VAL A 173 -2.69 -15.38 -15.45
N ASN A 174 -3.33 -14.41 -14.81
CA ASN A 174 -3.07 -14.06 -13.41
C ASN A 174 -4.28 -14.39 -12.55
N LEU A 175 -4.07 -15.21 -11.51
CA LEU A 175 -5.02 -15.44 -10.43
C LEU A 175 -4.97 -14.25 -9.47
N VAL A 176 -6.11 -13.59 -9.32
CA VAL A 176 -6.31 -12.54 -8.31
C VAL A 176 -6.82 -13.22 -7.05
N VAL A 177 -6.09 -13.05 -5.95
CA VAL A 177 -6.45 -13.58 -4.64
C VAL A 177 -6.72 -12.41 -3.71
N ILE A 178 -7.95 -12.29 -3.24
CA ILE A 178 -8.36 -11.23 -2.32
C ILE A 178 -8.77 -11.85 -1.00
N ARG A 179 -8.11 -11.45 0.08
CA ARG A 179 -8.35 -11.97 1.44
C ARG A 179 -9.10 -10.91 2.25
N ALA A 180 -10.30 -11.22 2.71
CA ALA A 180 -11.16 -10.29 3.41
C ALA A 180 -11.85 -10.97 4.59
N ASN A 181 -11.47 -10.63 5.82
CA ASN A 181 -12.06 -11.22 7.03
C ASN A 181 -12.06 -12.76 6.96
N ASN A 182 -13.26 -13.35 6.92
CA ASN A 182 -13.51 -14.78 6.85
C ASN A 182 -13.61 -15.32 5.42
N ASN A 183 -13.57 -14.47 4.40
CA ASN A 183 -13.75 -14.87 3.00
C ASN A 183 -12.48 -14.65 2.17
N MET A 184 -12.24 -15.55 1.23
CA MET A 184 -11.29 -15.36 0.14
C MET A 184 -12.06 -15.22 -1.17
N TYR A 185 -11.78 -14.17 -1.93
CA TYR A 185 -12.36 -13.92 -3.24
C TYR A 185 -11.35 -14.21 -4.34
N LEU A 186 -11.77 -14.92 -5.38
CA LEU A 186 -10.93 -15.33 -6.51
C LEU A 186 -11.51 -14.85 -7.85
N ASP A 187 -10.64 -14.31 -8.72
CA ASP A 187 -10.95 -13.97 -10.12
C ASP A 187 -9.67 -14.09 -10.99
N ILE A 188 -9.80 -13.90 -12.30
CA ILE A 188 -8.70 -13.97 -13.27
C ILE A 188 -8.56 -12.64 -14.02
N ILE A 189 -7.31 -12.20 -14.20
CA ILE A 189 -6.95 -11.13 -15.12
C ILE A 189 -6.02 -11.66 -16.20
N LEU A 190 -6.36 -11.37 -17.46
CA LEU A 190 -5.48 -11.57 -18.60
C LEU A 190 -4.67 -10.31 -18.88
N SER A 191 -3.37 -10.47 -19.11
CA SER A 191 -2.48 -9.34 -19.41
C SER A 191 -1.47 -9.70 -20.49
N GLU A 192 -1.21 -8.75 -21.39
CA GLU A 192 -0.22 -8.90 -22.46
C GLU A 192 1.22 -8.72 -21.94
N ALA A 193 1.39 -8.08 -20.77
CA ALA A 193 2.67 -7.90 -20.11
C ALA A 193 2.76 -8.71 -18.81
N LYS A 194 3.99 -9.13 -18.44
CA LYS A 194 4.35 -9.64 -17.12
C LYS A 194 3.83 -8.66 -16.05
N VAL A 195 2.83 -9.07 -15.27
CA VAL A 195 2.40 -8.36 -14.05
C VAL A 195 3.52 -8.51 -13.03
N VAL A 196 4.59 -7.71 -13.15
CA VAL A 196 5.71 -7.72 -12.20
C VAL A 196 6.06 -6.27 -11.90
N ASP A 197 5.81 -5.82 -10.67
CA ASP A 197 6.11 -4.47 -10.18
C ASP A 197 7.61 -4.17 -10.06
N LYS A 198 8.47 -5.17 -10.23
CA LYS A 198 9.93 -4.99 -10.32
C LYS A 198 10.30 -4.61 -11.75
N SER A 199 10.00 -3.37 -12.11
CA SER A 199 10.38 -2.80 -13.41
C SER A 199 11.87 -3.00 -13.71
N PRO A 200 12.28 -3.45 -14.91
CA PRO A 200 13.24 -2.62 -15.63
C PRO A 200 12.43 -1.38 -16.04
N ARG A 201 12.82 -0.21 -15.54
CA ARG A 201 12.31 1.05 -16.09
C ARG A 201 12.41 0.89 -17.60
N VAL A 202 11.29 1.03 -18.31
CA VAL A 202 11.33 1.09 -19.76
C VAL A 202 12.26 2.25 -20.10
N ASN A 203 13.49 1.91 -20.47
CA ASN A 203 14.49 2.91 -20.80
C ASN A 203 14.03 3.45 -22.15
N ILE A 204 13.35 4.60 -22.13
CA ILE A 204 12.76 5.22 -23.32
C ILE A 204 13.83 5.39 -24.41
N ARG A 205 15.10 5.57 -24.01
CA ARG A 205 16.27 5.62 -24.89
C ARG A 205 16.63 4.28 -25.55
N GLU A 206 16.42 3.15 -24.89
CA GLU A 206 16.66 1.82 -25.50
C GLU A 206 15.57 1.42 -26.48
N LEU A 207 14.34 1.87 -26.28
CA LEU A 207 13.25 1.67 -27.23
C LEU A 207 13.39 2.58 -28.45
N SER A 208 13.73 3.86 -28.28
CA SER A 208 13.96 4.77 -29.42
C SER A 208 15.07 4.29 -30.35
N ASN A 209 16.07 3.58 -29.82
CA ASN A 209 17.17 3.03 -30.62
C ASN A 209 16.79 1.74 -31.39
N LYS A 210 15.65 1.10 -31.07
CA LYS A 210 15.20 -0.15 -31.72
C LYS A 210 14.20 0.07 -32.86
N PHE A 211 13.48 1.18 -32.88
CA PHE A 211 12.49 1.45 -33.92
C PHE A 211 13.10 2.28 -35.04
N LYS A 212 12.78 1.91 -36.28
CA LYS A 212 13.38 2.53 -37.47
C LYS A 212 12.76 3.89 -37.80
N ASN A 213 11.59 4.22 -37.22
CA ASN A 213 10.81 5.42 -37.54
C ASN A 213 9.97 5.90 -36.32
N ASN A 214 9.71 7.21 -36.24
CA ASN A 214 8.93 7.82 -35.14
C ASN A 214 7.47 7.32 -35.08
N ASP A 215 6.82 7.06 -36.22
CA ASP A 215 5.41 6.62 -36.27
C ASP A 215 5.21 5.23 -35.65
N GLU A 216 6.17 4.32 -35.85
CA GLU A 216 6.14 2.97 -35.27
C GLU A 216 6.29 3.02 -33.75
N TYR A 217 7.19 3.89 -33.28
CA TYR A 217 7.37 4.15 -31.85
C TYR A 217 6.09 4.70 -31.21
N GLU A 218 5.45 5.70 -31.80
CA GLU A 218 4.21 6.28 -31.27
C GLU A 218 3.06 5.28 -31.21
N ARG A 219 2.90 4.44 -32.25
CA ARG A 219 1.90 3.36 -32.27
C ARG A 219 2.09 2.39 -31.11
N ILE A 220 3.32 1.93 -30.87
CA ILE A 220 3.63 0.97 -29.79
C ILE A 220 3.41 1.58 -28.41
N VAL A 221 3.78 2.85 -28.23
CA VAL A 221 3.53 3.58 -26.99
C VAL A 221 2.03 3.69 -26.70
N ASN A 222 1.23 4.00 -27.72
CA ASN A 222 -0.23 4.14 -27.57
C ASN A 222 -0.92 2.80 -27.27
N ILE A 223 -0.51 1.71 -27.94
CA ILE A 223 -0.99 0.36 -27.63
C ILE A 223 -0.71 0.03 -26.15
N ARG A 224 0.54 0.18 -25.69
CA ARG A 224 0.89 -0.11 -24.29
C ARG A 224 0.14 0.74 -23.27
N LYS A 225 -0.12 2.02 -23.59
CA LYS A 225 -0.94 2.90 -22.74
C LYS A 225 -2.37 2.34 -22.61
N GLN A 226 -2.96 1.92 -23.72
CA GLN A 226 -4.31 1.35 -23.74
C GLN A 226 -4.37 0.01 -22.98
N GLN A 227 -3.44 -0.91 -23.23
CA GLN A 227 -3.33 -2.18 -22.49
C GLN A 227 -3.25 -1.96 -20.97
N ARG A 228 -2.41 -1.00 -20.54
CA ARG A 228 -2.26 -0.68 -19.13
C ARG A 228 -3.54 -0.04 -18.54
N LYS A 229 -4.28 0.73 -19.34
CA LYS A 229 -5.59 1.29 -18.93
C LYS A 229 -6.61 0.17 -18.72
N ASP A 230 -6.61 -0.85 -19.57
CA ASP A 230 -7.54 -1.97 -19.46
C ASP A 230 -7.23 -2.85 -18.24
N ILE A 231 -5.95 -3.13 -17.95
CA ILE A 231 -5.55 -3.80 -16.70
C ILE A 231 -6.02 -3.02 -15.47
N VAL A 232 -5.86 -1.70 -15.46
CA VAL A 232 -6.34 -0.84 -14.36
C VAL A 232 -7.87 -0.93 -14.22
N ASN A 233 -8.60 -1.02 -15.33
CA ASN A 233 -10.06 -1.20 -15.31
C ASN A 233 -10.45 -2.58 -14.75
N ASP A 234 -9.78 -3.65 -15.17
CA ASP A 234 -10.05 -5.01 -14.68
C ASP A 234 -9.82 -5.10 -13.17
N LYS A 235 -8.69 -4.57 -12.68
CA LYS A 235 -8.39 -4.49 -11.25
C LYS A 235 -9.47 -3.72 -10.49
N TYR A 236 -9.90 -2.56 -11.02
CA TYR A 236 -10.97 -1.76 -10.42
C TYR A 236 -12.29 -2.52 -10.35
N ASN A 237 -12.68 -3.19 -11.45
CA ASN A 237 -13.93 -3.94 -11.54
C ASN A 237 -13.96 -5.07 -10.51
N ILE A 238 -12.84 -5.78 -10.31
CA ILE A 238 -12.74 -6.83 -9.30
C ILE A 238 -12.91 -6.27 -7.88
N LEU A 239 -12.23 -5.16 -7.56
CA LEU A 239 -12.37 -4.50 -6.26
C LEU A 239 -13.82 -4.04 -6.00
N ASP A 240 -14.48 -3.52 -7.02
CA ASP A 240 -15.89 -3.14 -6.97
C ASP A 240 -16.82 -4.34 -6.74
N LYS A 241 -16.57 -5.48 -7.40
CA LYS A 241 -17.30 -6.73 -7.11
C LYS A 241 -17.15 -7.15 -5.65
N VAL A 242 -15.93 -7.13 -5.10
CA VAL A 242 -15.70 -7.48 -3.68
C VAL A 242 -16.41 -6.51 -2.75
N PHE A 243 -16.33 -5.21 -3.03
CA PHE A 243 -17.03 -4.18 -2.26
C PHE A 243 -18.55 -4.40 -2.26
N LYS A 244 -19.11 -4.82 -3.40
CA LYS A 244 -20.54 -5.15 -3.55
C LYS A 244 -20.94 -6.46 -2.87
N GLU A 245 -20.04 -7.42 -2.70
CA GLU A 245 -20.27 -8.67 -1.97
C GLU A 245 -20.23 -8.46 -0.45
N GLU A 246 -19.38 -7.56 0.04
CA GLU A 246 -19.23 -7.20 1.46
C GLU A 246 -20.12 -6.00 1.87
N ARG A 247 -21.31 -5.87 1.26
CA ARG A 247 -22.28 -4.78 1.51
C ARG A 247 -22.42 -4.48 3.00
N ASN A 248 -22.55 -3.18 3.31
CA ASN A 248 -22.70 -2.60 4.65
C ASN A 248 -21.41 -2.47 5.48
N LYS A 249 -20.25 -2.90 4.98
CA LYS A 249 -18.99 -2.75 5.70
C LYS A 249 -18.11 -1.65 5.08
N LYS A 250 -17.37 -0.92 5.91
CA LYS A 250 -16.30 -0.03 5.42
C LYS A 250 -15.11 -0.90 5.04
N ILE A 251 -14.50 -0.68 3.87
CA ILE A 251 -13.43 -1.55 3.37
C ILE A 251 -12.19 -0.73 3.04
N VAL A 252 -11.05 -1.22 3.52
CA VAL A 252 -9.72 -0.72 3.21
C VAL A 252 -8.95 -1.81 2.48
N PHE A 253 -8.40 -1.50 1.32
CA PHE A 253 -7.62 -2.43 0.52
C PHE A 253 -6.12 -2.24 0.74
N THR A 254 -5.43 -3.31 1.06
CA THR A 254 -4.03 -3.33 1.39
C THR A 254 -3.19 -3.72 0.17
N THR A 255 -2.12 -2.97 -0.11
CA THR A 255 -1.25 -3.22 -1.27
C THR A 255 0.24 -3.16 -0.92
N LYS A 256 1.00 -4.00 -1.61
CA LYS A 256 2.46 -4.13 -1.59
C LYS A 256 3.22 -3.05 -2.40
N TRP A 257 2.55 -2.02 -2.92
CA TRP A 257 3.08 -0.99 -3.84
C TRP A 257 3.03 -1.37 -5.33
N ASP A 258 1.81 -1.54 -5.83
CA ASP A 258 1.56 -1.67 -7.27
C ASP A 258 1.34 -0.32 -7.95
N LYS A 259 2.12 -0.02 -9.00
CA LYS A 259 2.03 1.27 -9.73
C LYS A 259 0.66 1.51 -10.34
N ASP A 260 -0.11 0.47 -10.64
CA ASP A 260 -1.50 0.60 -11.11
C ASP A 260 -2.45 1.05 -10.01
N ILE A 261 -2.20 0.67 -8.76
CA ILE A 261 -3.03 1.10 -7.64
C ILE A 261 -3.00 2.62 -7.49
N LYS A 262 -1.85 3.27 -7.76
CA LYS A 262 -1.77 4.75 -7.80
C LYS A 262 -2.70 5.35 -8.86
N ARG A 263 -2.87 4.67 -10.00
CA ARG A 263 -3.80 5.12 -11.07
C ARG A 263 -5.25 4.88 -10.67
N ILE A 264 -5.54 3.79 -9.96
CA ILE A 264 -6.87 3.53 -9.40
C ILE A 264 -7.22 4.62 -8.39
N LEU A 265 -6.31 4.94 -7.46
CA LEU A 265 -6.46 5.98 -6.43
C LEU A 265 -6.80 7.37 -6.99
N GLY A 266 -6.24 7.73 -8.16
CA GLY A 266 -6.52 9.01 -8.81
C GLY A 266 -7.93 9.12 -9.40
N ARG A 267 -8.67 8.01 -9.53
CA ARG A 267 -10.08 8.03 -9.96
C ARG A 267 -10.96 8.44 -8.78
N LYS A 268 -12.08 9.14 -9.04
CA LYS A 268 -13.09 9.50 -8.03
C LYS A 268 -13.84 8.25 -7.52
N ASN A 269 -13.13 7.33 -6.85
CA ASN A 269 -13.68 6.06 -6.36
C ASN A 269 -13.99 6.09 -4.85
N ASN A 270 -14.71 5.09 -4.36
CA ASN A 270 -15.07 4.98 -2.94
C ASN A 270 -14.09 4.14 -2.12
N PHE A 271 -13.01 3.67 -2.75
CA PHE A 271 -12.05 2.78 -2.11
C PHE A 271 -11.03 3.55 -1.28
N LYS A 272 -10.68 2.98 -0.13
CA LYS A 272 -9.56 3.42 0.69
C LYS A 272 -8.44 2.42 0.53
N PHE A 273 -7.22 2.91 0.33
CA PHE A 273 -6.05 2.06 0.13
C PHE A 273 -5.01 2.26 1.20
N TYR A 274 -4.66 1.15 1.84
CA TYR A 274 -3.59 1.06 2.81
C TYR A 274 -2.33 0.49 2.15
N ILE A 275 -1.37 1.37 1.93
CA ILE A 275 -0.07 1.05 1.34
C ILE A 275 0.89 0.69 2.48
N ILE A 276 1.45 -0.51 2.42
CA ILE A 276 2.46 -1.01 3.35
C ILE A 276 3.71 -1.45 2.62
N GLU A 277 4.80 -1.46 3.36
CA GLU A 277 6.08 -2.01 2.93
C GLU A 277 6.04 -3.54 2.91
N ASP A 278 6.89 -4.12 2.07
CA ASP A 278 6.89 -5.54 1.69
C ASP A 278 7.00 -6.50 2.88
N GLU A 279 7.76 -6.14 3.92
CA GLU A 279 8.04 -6.98 5.09
C GLU A 279 6.74 -7.19 5.89
N VAL A 280 6.12 -6.11 6.36
CA VAL A 280 4.88 -6.17 7.14
C VAL A 280 3.70 -6.71 6.33
N TYR A 281 3.63 -6.44 5.03
CA TYR A 281 2.57 -6.99 4.15
C TYR A 281 2.49 -8.52 4.23
N ASN A 282 3.63 -9.18 4.33
CA ASN A 282 3.69 -10.62 4.45
C ASN A 282 3.28 -11.12 5.84
N ASP A 283 3.31 -10.29 6.87
CA ASP A 283 3.04 -10.67 8.26
C ASP A 283 1.60 -10.41 8.70
N LEU A 284 0.92 -9.44 8.06
CA LEU A 284 -0.52 -9.17 8.19
C LEU A 284 -1.46 -10.30 7.71
N ARG A 285 -0.95 -11.53 7.65
CA ARG A 285 -1.69 -12.74 7.33
C ARG A 285 -2.86 -12.87 8.31
N GLN A 286 -4.08 -12.72 7.79
CA GLN A 286 -5.30 -13.06 8.50
C GLN A 286 -5.19 -14.51 9.04
N ASN A 287 -5.19 -14.65 10.37
CA ASN A 287 -4.91 -15.90 11.10
C ASN A 287 -5.84 -17.07 10.70
N ILE A 288 -6.99 -16.76 10.09
CA ILE A 288 -7.97 -17.74 9.61
C ILE A 288 -7.42 -18.67 8.51
N TYR A 289 -6.34 -18.27 7.83
CA TYR A 289 -5.75 -18.99 6.70
C TYR A 289 -4.35 -19.55 6.98
N LYS A 290 -3.90 -19.52 8.24
CA LYS A 290 -2.62 -20.11 8.68
C LYS A 290 -2.84 -21.53 9.23
N GLY A 291 -2.00 -22.49 8.86
CA GLY A 291 -1.62 -23.60 9.74
C GLY A 291 -0.50 -23.19 10.73
N GLU A 292 -0.12 -24.00 11.74
CA GLU A 292 0.95 -23.65 12.73
C GLU A 292 2.28 -23.31 12.05
N TYR A 293 2.58 -23.92 10.90
CA TYR A 293 3.78 -23.63 10.10
C TYR A 293 3.47 -22.68 8.92
N GLY A 294 2.37 -21.95 9.04
CA GLY A 294 1.52 -21.49 7.95
C GLY A 294 2.17 -20.56 6.95
N GLU A 295 2.66 -21.17 5.88
CA GLU A 295 2.92 -20.52 4.61
C GLU A 295 1.72 -19.65 4.19
N ASN A 296 1.99 -18.50 3.57
CA ASN A 296 0.95 -17.57 3.15
C ASN A 296 -0.01 -18.30 2.20
N ILE A 297 -1.30 -17.95 2.16
CA ILE A 297 -2.21 -18.48 1.12
C ILE A 297 -1.59 -18.38 -0.28
N ILE A 298 -0.85 -17.28 -0.52
CA ILE A 298 -0.11 -17.04 -1.74
C ILE A 298 0.92 -18.11 -2.03
N TYR A 299 1.59 -18.65 -1.02
CA TYR A 299 2.52 -19.77 -1.17
C TYR A 299 1.81 -21.04 -1.65
N TYR A 300 0.66 -21.41 -1.07
CA TYR A 300 -0.10 -22.58 -1.52
C TYR A 300 -0.61 -22.44 -2.96
N PHE A 301 -0.95 -21.22 -3.38
CA PHE A 301 -1.35 -20.92 -4.75
C PHE A 301 -0.17 -20.70 -5.70
N TYR A 302 1.01 -20.37 -5.19
CA TYR A 302 2.23 -20.18 -5.97
C TYR A 302 2.76 -21.52 -6.46
N ASN A 303 3.30 -21.53 -7.68
CA ASN A 303 4.00 -22.67 -8.23
C ASN A 303 4.96 -22.14 -9.30
N GLU A 304 6.25 -22.33 -9.08
CA GLU A 304 7.32 -21.84 -9.97
C GLU A 304 7.16 -22.35 -11.41
N ASN A 305 6.68 -23.59 -11.55
CA ASN A 305 6.44 -24.24 -12.84
C ASN A 305 5.30 -23.60 -13.64
N ASN A 306 4.47 -22.75 -13.01
CA ASN A 306 3.39 -22.05 -13.70
C ASN A 306 3.87 -20.89 -14.57
N THR A 307 5.09 -20.38 -14.37
CA THR A 307 5.59 -19.23 -15.14
C THR A 307 5.61 -19.50 -16.66
N GLY A 308 5.84 -20.75 -17.05
CA GLY A 308 5.84 -21.22 -18.44
C GLY A 308 4.64 -22.08 -18.86
N ARG A 309 3.68 -22.37 -17.95
CA ARG A 309 2.51 -23.20 -18.28
C ARG A 309 1.69 -22.59 -19.41
N ILE A 310 1.37 -23.38 -20.43
CA ILE A 310 0.53 -22.97 -21.57
C ILE A 310 -0.82 -23.65 -21.44
N TYR A 311 -1.89 -22.86 -21.36
CA TYR A 311 -3.27 -23.29 -21.38
C TYR A 311 -3.76 -23.39 -22.82
N LYS A 312 -4.39 -24.51 -23.16
CA LYS A 312 -5.00 -24.72 -24.47
C LYS A 312 -6.32 -23.98 -24.62
N ASN A 313 -7.08 -23.83 -23.54
CA ASN A 313 -8.38 -23.17 -23.53
C ASN A 313 -8.77 -22.70 -22.11
N ILE A 314 -9.89 -21.98 -22.01
CA ILE A 314 -10.43 -21.45 -20.75
C ILE A 314 -10.77 -22.57 -19.74
N LYS A 315 -11.23 -23.73 -20.22
CA LYS A 315 -11.58 -24.89 -19.35
C LYS A 315 -10.36 -25.39 -18.57
N GLU A 316 -9.17 -25.41 -19.17
CA GLU A 316 -7.93 -25.78 -18.48
C GLU A 316 -7.53 -24.77 -17.38
N ILE A 317 -7.82 -23.48 -17.58
CA ILE A 317 -7.64 -22.45 -16.55
C ILE A 317 -8.54 -22.78 -15.36
N SER A 318 -9.84 -23.01 -15.60
CA SER A 318 -10.80 -23.38 -14.56
C SER A 318 -10.35 -24.63 -13.79
N GLN A 319 -9.96 -25.70 -14.49
CA GLN A 319 -9.47 -26.93 -13.87
C GLN A 319 -8.23 -26.69 -12.99
N THR A 320 -7.31 -25.82 -13.44
CA THR A 320 -6.09 -25.51 -12.69
C THR A 320 -6.39 -24.70 -11.44
N VAL A 321 -7.28 -23.71 -11.52
CA VAL A 321 -7.73 -22.95 -10.36
C VAL A 321 -8.43 -23.88 -9.37
N LYS A 322 -9.33 -24.76 -9.83
CA LYS A 322 -9.99 -25.78 -8.98
C LYS A 322 -8.98 -26.69 -8.30
N GLY A 323 -7.96 -27.16 -9.02
CA GLY A 323 -6.88 -27.99 -8.47
C GLY A 323 -6.09 -27.28 -7.37
N LYS A 324 -5.75 -25.99 -7.59
CA LYS A 324 -5.08 -25.17 -6.58
C LYS A 324 -5.93 -24.96 -5.32
N ILE A 325 -7.22 -24.65 -5.49
CA ILE A 325 -8.17 -24.53 -4.37
C ILE A 325 -8.26 -25.83 -3.59
N LYS A 326 -8.39 -26.98 -4.27
CA LYS A 326 -8.44 -28.29 -3.61
C LYS A 326 -7.19 -28.57 -2.78
N ARG A 327 -6.00 -28.30 -3.35
CA ARG A 327 -4.72 -28.48 -2.65
C ARG A 327 -4.59 -27.53 -1.47
N TYR A 328 -4.97 -26.27 -1.64
CA TYR A 328 -4.99 -25.28 -0.56
C TYR A 328 -5.89 -25.75 0.60
N VAL A 329 -7.12 -26.16 0.30
CA VAL A 329 -8.06 -26.65 1.31
C VAL A 329 -7.49 -27.86 2.03
N LEU A 330 -6.96 -28.84 1.31
CA LEU A 330 -6.37 -30.04 1.90
C LEU A 330 -5.23 -29.68 2.86
N ASN A 331 -4.22 -28.98 2.36
CA ASN A 331 -3.03 -28.64 3.14
C ASN A 331 -3.39 -27.81 4.37
N SER A 332 -4.17 -26.73 4.21
CA SER A 332 -4.54 -25.87 5.34
C SER A 332 -5.40 -26.60 6.37
N THR A 333 -6.24 -27.55 5.96
CA THR A 333 -7.04 -28.35 6.89
C THR A 333 -6.16 -29.34 7.66
N MET A 334 -5.25 -30.03 6.98
CA MET A 334 -4.30 -30.95 7.63
C MET A 334 -3.44 -30.20 8.63
N ASP A 335 -2.92 -29.04 8.24
CA ASP A 335 -2.13 -28.21 9.13
C ASP A 335 -2.99 -27.86 10.35
N ASN A 336 -4.15 -27.21 10.20
CA ASN A 336 -5.03 -26.86 11.32
C ASN A 336 -5.37 -28.02 12.28
N TYR A 337 -5.60 -29.21 11.75
CA TYR A 337 -5.92 -30.38 12.57
C TYR A 337 -4.73 -30.85 13.41
N LYS A 338 -3.51 -30.84 12.86
CA LYS A 338 -2.30 -31.20 13.61
C LYS A 338 -2.11 -30.31 14.83
N LEU A 339 -2.44 -29.02 14.71
CA LEU A 339 -2.28 -28.01 15.76
C LEU A 339 -3.28 -28.26 16.87
N GLU A 340 -4.56 -28.36 16.49
CA GLU A 340 -5.67 -28.52 17.42
C GLU A 340 -5.50 -29.78 18.28
N ASN A 341 -4.87 -30.83 17.74
CA ASN A 341 -4.75 -32.13 18.39
C ASN A 341 -3.33 -32.50 18.83
N GLY A 342 -2.31 -31.68 18.53
CA GLY A 342 -0.91 -31.97 18.84
C GLY A 342 -0.36 -33.24 18.20
N VAL A 343 -0.81 -33.57 16.98
CA VAL A 343 -0.46 -34.82 16.28
C VAL A 343 0.41 -34.59 15.04
N ASN A 344 1.36 -35.49 14.79
CA ASN A 344 2.21 -35.43 13.59
C ASN A 344 1.59 -36.12 12.37
N TYR A 345 0.74 -37.12 12.60
CA TYR A 345 0.03 -37.87 11.58
C TYR A 345 -1.45 -37.50 11.55
N VAL A 346 -2.03 -37.49 10.36
CA VAL A 346 -3.39 -37.05 10.11
C VAL A 346 -4.17 -38.18 9.45
N ASP A 347 -5.23 -38.66 10.11
CA ASP A 347 -6.24 -39.49 9.46
C ASP A 347 -7.16 -38.60 8.63
N GLU A 348 -7.14 -38.76 7.32
CA GLU A 348 -7.95 -37.96 6.40
C GLU A 348 -9.46 -38.27 6.49
N ASN A 349 -9.82 -39.42 7.06
CA ASN A 349 -11.19 -39.88 7.24
C ASN A 349 -11.81 -39.40 8.57
N ASP A 350 -11.04 -38.69 9.40
CA ASP A 350 -11.53 -38.15 10.66
C ASP A 350 -12.71 -37.17 10.43
N SER A 351 -13.75 -37.28 11.27
CA SER A 351 -14.96 -36.47 11.12
C SER A 351 -14.70 -34.95 11.30
N ASN A 352 -13.74 -34.57 12.16
CA ASN A 352 -13.32 -33.18 12.35
C ASN A 352 -12.51 -32.68 11.15
N MET A 353 -11.69 -33.54 10.53
CA MET A 353 -11.00 -33.24 9.27
C MET A 353 -12.01 -32.85 8.18
N GLN A 354 -13.07 -33.65 8.02
CA GLN A 354 -14.10 -33.40 7.01
C GLN A 354 -14.88 -32.11 7.30
N LYS A 355 -15.26 -31.86 8.56
CA LYS A 355 -15.89 -30.59 8.98
C LYS A 355 -15.01 -29.38 8.67
N ASN A 356 -13.70 -29.47 8.94
CA ASN A 356 -12.75 -28.39 8.68
C ASN A 356 -12.59 -28.14 7.17
N LYS A 357 -12.52 -29.20 6.34
CA LYS A 357 -12.50 -29.10 4.87
C LYS A 357 -13.72 -28.32 4.36
N ASP A 358 -14.91 -28.67 4.84
CA ASP A 358 -16.16 -28.03 4.39
C ASP A 358 -16.31 -26.59 4.91
N LYS A 359 -15.86 -26.31 6.13
CA LYS A 359 -15.78 -24.94 6.68
C LYS A 359 -14.87 -24.05 5.84
N LEU A 360 -13.70 -24.56 5.44
CA LEU A 360 -12.75 -23.79 4.64
C LEU A 360 -13.25 -23.57 3.20
N ARG A 361 -13.88 -24.58 2.59
CA ARG A 361 -14.52 -24.44 1.27
C ARG A 361 -15.56 -23.32 1.22
N LYS A 362 -16.41 -23.22 2.25
CA LYS A 362 -17.45 -22.18 2.36
C LYS A 362 -16.90 -20.75 2.40
N LYS A 363 -15.63 -20.58 2.79
CA LYS A 363 -14.95 -19.28 2.84
C LYS A 363 -14.40 -18.85 1.48
N ILE A 364 -14.26 -19.76 0.53
CA ILE A 364 -13.71 -19.47 -0.80
C ILE A 364 -14.85 -19.10 -1.74
N LYS A 365 -14.86 -17.85 -2.17
CA LYS A 365 -15.85 -17.29 -3.09
C LYS A 365 -15.19 -17.01 -4.44
N ILE A 366 -15.76 -17.56 -5.50
CA ILE A 366 -15.39 -17.17 -6.87
C ILE A 366 -16.27 -16.00 -7.25
N LEU A 367 -15.64 -14.85 -7.53
CA LEU A 367 -16.37 -13.74 -8.12
C LEU A 367 -16.83 -14.16 -9.51
N LYS A 368 -18.02 -13.75 -9.93
CA LYS A 368 -18.57 -14.07 -11.26
C LYS A 368 -17.49 -13.77 -12.32
N SER A 369 -16.92 -14.83 -12.86
CA SER A 369 -15.72 -14.80 -13.70
C SER A 369 -15.99 -15.58 -14.97
N TYR A 370 -15.67 -14.97 -16.11
CA TYR A 370 -15.75 -15.64 -17.41
C TYR A 370 -14.79 -16.83 -17.53
N PHE A 371 -13.78 -16.88 -16.66
CA PHE A 371 -12.70 -17.87 -16.71
C PHE A 371 -12.87 -19.03 -15.71
N ILE A 372 -13.69 -18.83 -14.69
CA ILE A 372 -13.88 -19.81 -13.62
C ILE A 372 -15.35 -20.25 -13.62
N HIS A 373 -15.65 -21.31 -14.37
CA HIS A 373 -16.98 -21.91 -14.37
C HIS A 373 -17.28 -22.64 -13.06
N ASN A 374 -18.54 -22.50 -12.59
CA ASN A 374 -19.08 -22.92 -11.29
C ASN A 374 -18.39 -24.17 -10.71
N ILE A 375 -17.91 -24.03 -9.46
CA ILE A 375 -17.38 -25.12 -8.62
C ILE A 375 -18.52 -25.99 -8.14
#